data_AF-A0A6J4V5V1-F1
#
_entry.id   AF-A0A6J4V5V1-F1
#
_cell.length_a   1.000
_cell.length_b   1.000
_cell.length_c   1.000
_cell.angle_alpha   90.00
_cell.angle_beta   90.00
_cell.angle_gamma   90.00
#
_symmetry.space_group_name_H-M   'P 1'
#
loop_
_entity.id
_entity.type
_entity.pdbx_description
1 polymer ?
#
loop_
_entity_poly.entity_id
_entity_poly.type
_entity_poly.pdbx_seq_one_letter_code
_entity_poly.pdbx_strand_id
1 'polypeptide(L)' 'MSPPSVPLPAVAHVGSRVWSADLADHVGDRVVLGGWLHHRRALKSVLFLVLRDAFGTAQVVVEAPADRVIVESL' A
#
# COMPACT_ATOMS: atom_id res chain seq x y z
N MET A 1 -27.86 6.52 -7.93
CA MET A 1 -27.06 5.72 -6.96
C MET A 1 -25.61 6.12 -7.16
N SER A 2 -25.12 7.10 -6.37
CA SER A 2 -23.69 7.38 -6.29
C SER A 2 -23.00 6.24 -5.53
N PRO A 3 -21.75 5.87 -5.87
CA PRO A 3 -20.99 4.94 -5.05
C PRO A 3 -20.82 5.54 -3.64
N PRO A 4 -20.70 4.70 -2.59
CA PRO A 4 -20.34 5.21 -1.28
C PRO A 4 -18.97 5.87 -1.41
N SER A 5 -18.90 7.17 -1.16
CA SER A 5 -17.64 7.89 -0.98
C SER A 5 -17.00 7.31 0.28
N VAL A 6 -16.21 6.24 0.14
CA VAL A 6 -15.33 5.77 1.20
C VAL A 6 -14.39 6.94 1.49
N PRO A 7 -14.44 7.56 2.68
CA PRO A 7 -13.39 8.50 3.03
C PRO A 7 -12.11 7.68 3.02
N LEU A 8 -11.22 7.95 2.06
CA LEU A 8 -9.83 7.53 2.21
C LEU A 8 -9.46 8.03 3.61
N PRO A 9 -9.05 7.14 4.55
CA PRO A 9 -8.64 7.60 5.86
C PRO A 9 -7.66 8.74 5.61
N ALA A 10 -7.82 9.86 6.30
CA ALA A 10 -6.85 10.95 6.20
C ALA A 10 -5.50 10.32 6.57
N VAL A 11 -4.73 9.94 5.55
CA VAL A 11 -3.41 9.33 5.71
C VAL A 11 -2.49 10.49 6.07
N ALA A 12 -2.67 11.01 7.29
CA ALA A 12 -1.70 11.85 7.94
C ALA A 12 -0.58 10.93 8.42
N HIS A 13 0.21 10.40 7.48
CA HIS A 13 1.46 9.77 7.85
C HIS A 13 2.49 10.88 8.05
N VAL A 14 2.64 11.30 9.30
CA VAL A 14 3.73 12.15 9.76
C VAL A 14 5.00 11.30 9.75
N GLY A 15 5.66 11.22 8.58
CA GLY A 15 6.92 10.50 8.38
C GLY A 15 7.50 10.83 7.01
N SER A 16 8.83 10.98 6.94
CA SER A 16 9.51 11.14 5.65
C SER A 16 9.31 9.89 4.80
N ARG A 17 8.97 10.09 3.53
CA ARG A 17 8.85 9.00 2.55
C ARG A 17 10.15 8.19 2.49
N VAL A 18 10.01 6.87 2.45
CA VAL A 18 11.10 5.88 2.29
C VAL A 18 11.08 5.35 0.86
N TRP A 19 12.24 5.06 0.28
CA TRP A 19 12.35 4.41 -1.03
C TRP A 19 12.32 2.90 -0.91
N SER A 20 11.82 2.21 -1.94
CA SER A 20 11.78 0.75 -1.98
C SER A 20 13.15 0.09 -1.77
N ALA A 21 14.22 0.76 -2.22
CA ALA A 21 15.60 0.32 -2.07
C ALA A 21 16.10 0.35 -0.61
N ASP A 22 15.53 1.21 0.24
CA ASP A 22 15.98 1.43 1.62
C ASP A 22 15.21 0.58 2.65
N LEU A 23 14.24 -0.23 2.20
CA LEU A 23 13.35 -1.00 3.08
C LEU A 23 14.09 -1.98 4.01
N ALA A 24 15.27 -2.46 3.60
CA ALA A 24 16.08 -3.36 4.42
C ALA A 24 16.57 -2.69 5.72
N ASP A 25 16.72 -1.37 5.73
CA ASP A 25 17.18 -0.61 6.90
C ASP A 25 16.04 -0.25 7.86
N HIS A 26 14.78 -0.53 7.48
CA HIS A 26 13.57 -0.18 8.22
C HIS A 26 12.77 -1.41 8.68
N VAL A 27 13.43 -2.54 8.87
CA VAL A 27 12.78 -3.77 9.34
C VAL A 27 12.20 -3.56 10.74
N GLY A 28 10.89 -3.74 10.88
CA GLY A 28 10.16 -3.54 12.13
C GLY A 28 9.59 -2.14 12.33
N ASP A 29 9.98 -1.18 11.49
CA ASP A 29 9.49 0.19 11.54
C ASP A 29 8.23 0.39 10.71
N ARG A 30 7.43 1.38 11.10
CA ARG A 30 6.36 1.89 10.24
C ARG A 30 6.95 2.91 9.25
N VAL A 31 6.84 2.60 7.97
CA VAL A 31 7.34 3.46 6.88
C VAL A 31 6.22 3.95 5.97
N VAL A 32 6.49 5.02 5.22
CA VAL A 32 5.63 5.54 4.17
C VAL A 32 6.30 5.33 2.82
N LEU A 33 5.71 4.49 1.98
CA LEU A 33 6.14 4.32 0.59
C LEU A 33 5.24 5.15 -0.33
N GLY A 34 5.82 5.67 -1.40
CA GLY A 34 5.05 6.33 -2.46
C GLY A 34 5.52 5.84 -3.82
N GLY A 35 4.59 5.58 -4.73
CA GLY A 35 4.90 5.04 -6.05
C GLY A 35 3.64 4.69 -6.83
N TRP A 36 3.81 3.83 -7.82
CA TRP A 36 2.76 3.36 -8.72
C TRP A 36 2.49 1.88 -8.49
N LEU A 37 1.22 1.50 -8.49
CA LEU A 37 0.84 0.08 -8.43
C LEU A 37 1.26 -0.60 -9.74
N HIS A 38 2.18 -1.55 -9.66
CA HIS A 38 2.67 -2.31 -10.81
C HIS A 38 1.83 -3.56 -11.06
N HIS A 39 1.47 -4.28 -9.99
CA HIS A 39 0.68 -5.50 -10.08
C HIS A 39 -0.14 -5.73 -8.82
N ARG A 40 -1.31 -6.36 -8.96
CA ARG A 40 -2.20 -6.73 -7.86
C ARG A 40 -2.65 -8.17 -8.03
N ARG A 41 -2.54 -8.98 -6.97
CA ARG A 41 -3.03 -10.35 -6.91
C ARG A 41 -3.89 -10.56 -5.68
N ALA A 42 -5.19 -10.76 -5.91
CA ALA A 42 -6.16 -11.05 -4.86
C ALA A 42 -6.29 -12.57 -4.63
N LEU A 43 -6.20 -12.99 -3.38
CA LEU A 43 -6.63 -14.29 -2.89
C LEU A 43 -7.81 -14.11 -1.92
N LYS A 44 -8.35 -15.23 -1.42
CA LYS A 44 -9.57 -15.21 -0.59
C LYS A 44 -9.45 -14.34 0.67
N SER A 45 -8.30 -14.36 1.33
CA SER A 45 -8.07 -13.64 2.61
C SER A 45 -6.95 -12.60 2.56
N VAL A 46 -6.12 -12.62 1.51
CA VAL A 46 -4.91 -11.79 1.43
C VAL A 46 -4.81 -11.17 0.04
N LEU A 47 -4.33 -9.95 0.00
CA LEU A 47 -4.07 -9.20 -1.22
C LEU A 47 -2.59 -8.87 -1.30
N PHE A 48 -1.98 -9.19 -2.43
CA PHE A 48 -0.60 -8.85 -2.73
C PHE A 48 -0.54 -7.70 -3.73
N LEU A 49 0.24 -6.68 -3.40
CA LEU A 49 0.53 -5.56 -4.28
C LEU A 49 2.01 -5.50 -4.55
N VAL A 50 2.37 -5.19 -5.78
CA VAL A 50 3.72 -4.79 -6.13
C VAL A 50 3.68 -3.29 -6.38
N LEU A 51 4.27 -2.52 -5.47
CA LEU A 51 4.44 -1.07 -5.60
C LEU A 51 5.79 -0.82 -6.27
N ARG A 52 5.80 -0.06 -7.37
CA ARG A 52 7.03 0.38 -8.04
C ARG A 52 7.29 1.84 -7.73
N ASP A 53 8.54 2.18 -7.46
CA ASP A 53 8.99 3.57 -7.39
C ASP A 53 10.18 3.80 -8.33
N ALA A 54 10.90 4.92 -8.15
CA ALA A 54 12.04 5.26 -8.99
C ALA A 54 13.26 4.35 -8.79
N PHE A 55 13.36 3.64 -7.65
CA PHE A 55 14.55 2.88 -7.25
C PHE A 55 14.31 1.38 -7.20
N GLY A 56 13.07 0.91 -7.33
CA GLY A 56 12.78 -0.52 -7.36
C GLY A 56 11.31 -0.85 -7.17
N THR A 57 11.07 -2.01 -6.57
CA THR A 57 9.73 -2.53 -6.27
C THR A 57 9.66 -3.02 -4.84
N ALA A 58 8.53 -2.79 -4.18
CA ALA A 58 8.21 -3.32 -2.86
C ALA A 58 6.94 -4.17 -2.94
N GLN A 59 6.94 -5.32 -2.26
CA GLN A 59 5.73 -6.12 -2.09
C GLN A 59 4.99 -5.67 -0.83
N VAL A 60 3.72 -5.31 -0.98
CA VAL A 60 2.81 -4.99 0.13
C VAL A 60 1.81 -6.13 0.27
N VAL A 61 1.67 -6.62 1.50
CA VAL A 61 0.72 -7.66 1.86
C VAL A 61 -0.40 -7.02 2.67
N VAL A 62 -1.65 -7.18 2.23
CA VAL A 62 -2.82 -6.62 2.88
C VAL A 62 -3.75 -7.75 3.32
N GLU A 63 -3.93 -7.89 4.63
CA GLU A 63 -4.73 -8.95 5.25
C GLU A 63 -6.05 -8.40 5.81
N ALA A 64 -6.01 -7.19 6.37
CA ALA A 64 -7.18 -6.56 7.00
C ALA A 64 -8.32 -6.38 5.98
N PRO A 65 -9.54 -6.86 6.27
CA PRO A 65 -10.69 -6.70 5.36
C PRO A 65 -10.96 -5.24 4.98
N ALA A 66 -10.82 -4.30 5.92
CA ALA A 66 -11.05 -2.88 5.69
C ALA A 66 -10.06 -2.29 4.66
N ASP A 67 -8.78 -2.65 4.76
CA ASP A 67 -7.73 -2.15 3.87
C ASP A 67 -7.84 -2.75 2.47
N ARG A 68 -8.32 -4.00 2.36
CA ARG A 68 -8.56 -4.66 1.06
C ARG A 68 -9.60 -3.91 0.23
N VAL A 69 -10.68 -3.41 0.83
CA VAL A 69 -11.71 -2.61 0.15
C VAL A 69 -11.11 -1.33 -0.45
N ILE A 70 -10.22 -0.66 0.28
CA ILE A 70 -9.54 0.55 -0.19
C ILE A 70 -8.71 0.21 -1.44
N VAL A 71 -7.94 -0.87 -1.39
CA VAL A 71 -7.05 -1.25 -2.48
C VAL A 71 -7.79 -1.78 -3.70
N GLU A 72 -8.93 -2.45 -3.51
CA GLU A 72 -9.81 -2.90 -4.61
C GLU A 72 -10.42 -1.73 -5.39
N SER A 73 -10.47 -0.55 -4.77
CA SER A 73 -11.00 0.69 -5.35
C SER A 73 -9.96 1.50 -6.13
N LEU A 74 -8.68 1.09 -6.10
CA LEU A 74 -7.57 1.64 -6.91
C LEU A 74 -7.50 0.98 -8.28
#